data_AF-A0A9E1DZF2-F1
#
_entry.id   AF-A0A9E1DZF2-F1
#
_cell.length_a   1.000
_cell.length_b   1.000
_cell.length_c   1.000
_cell.angle_alpha   90.00
_cell.angle_beta   90.00
_cell.angle_gamma   90.00
#
_symmetry.space_group_name_H-M   'P 1'
#
loop_
_entity.id
_entity.type
_entity.pdbx_description
1 polymer ?
#
loop_
_entity_poly.entity_id
_entity_poly.type
_entity_poly.pdbx_seq_one_letter_code
_entity_poly.pdbx_strand_id
1 'polypeptide(L)'
;VIQQILAAHGGTANILVISDHGFGSGTGSYETSSELLSGNHRPNGVILAHGPDIAPGPMPEHPTIMEVFPTVANLLDVPVADTIPGSIAYPLLDEAFTRDHPPRYVDRYELDWQPVAKQQVDAGSQQEEMESLRGLGYIGEGVELSDSETDARLDFWASDPKLVVRTLHADVTYYLLQDDVAAADRVTNELKRRNPELLSRLLSRVAAKIESFRRDVPDGENLAPALEDFLARHRA
;
A
#
# COMPACT_ATOMS: atom_id res chain seq x y z
N VAL A 1 1.86 13.01 -21.90
CA VAL A 1 0.91 11.94 -21.54
C VAL A 1 -0.47 12.49 -21.16
N ILE A 2 -0.68 13.13 -20.00
CA ILE A 2 -2.03 13.62 -19.59
C ILE A 2 -2.70 14.50 -20.66
N GLN A 3 -1.99 15.49 -21.19
CA GLN A 3 -2.50 16.35 -22.27
C GLN A 3 -2.92 15.57 -23.52
N GLN A 4 -2.18 14.52 -23.88
CA GLN A 4 -2.48 13.71 -25.08
C GLN A 4 -3.74 12.86 -24.85
N ILE A 5 -3.91 12.29 -23.65
CA ILE A 5 -5.10 11.53 -23.28
C ILE A 5 -6.33 12.43 -23.27
N LEU A 6 -6.24 13.62 -22.67
CA LEU A 6 -7.31 14.61 -22.67
C LEU A 6 -7.69 15.05 -24.10
N ALA A 7 -6.70 15.32 -24.96
CA ALA A 7 -6.94 15.71 -26.34
C ALA A 7 -7.62 14.60 -27.17
N ALA A 8 -7.28 13.34 -26.92
CA ALA A 8 -7.82 12.20 -27.66
C ALA A 8 -9.19 11.72 -27.14
N HIS A 9 -9.42 11.80 -25.81
CA HIS A 9 -10.54 11.10 -25.17
C HIS A 9 -11.36 11.95 -24.19
N GLY A 10 -10.99 13.22 -23.94
CA GLY A 10 -11.66 14.04 -22.92
C GLY A 10 -13.16 14.28 -23.15
N GLY A 11 -13.63 14.17 -24.39
CA GLY A 11 -15.05 14.27 -24.72
C GLY A 11 -15.82 12.95 -24.73
N THR A 12 -15.14 11.80 -24.60
CA THR A 12 -15.77 10.47 -24.78
C THR A 12 -15.50 9.51 -23.63
N ALA A 13 -14.61 9.86 -22.71
CA ALA A 13 -14.23 9.01 -21.60
C ALA A 13 -14.04 9.83 -20.32
N ASN A 14 -14.34 9.21 -19.19
CA ASN A 14 -13.98 9.75 -17.88
C ASN A 14 -12.51 9.47 -17.61
N ILE A 15 -11.74 10.53 -17.38
CA ILE A 15 -10.31 10.49 -17.13
C ILE A 15 -10.09 10.95 -15.71
N LEU A 16 -9.57 10.05 -14.86
CA LEU A 16 -9.18 10.34 -13.49
C LEU A 16 -7.65 10.28 -13.37
N VAL A 17 -7.05 11.30 -12.78
CA VAL A 17 -5.63 11.35 -12.41
C VAL A 17 -5.55 11.35 -10.90
N ILE A 18 -4.99 10.29 -10.34
CA ILE A 18 -5.00 10.03 -8.89
C ILE A 18 -3.58 9.78 -8.39
N SER A 19 -3.27 10.32 -7.22
CA SER A 19 -2.11 9.97 -6.41
C SER A 19 -2.61 9.71 -5.00
N ASP A 20 -2.23 8.59 -4.39
CA ASP A 20 -2.62 8.22 -3.03
C ASP A 20 -2.03 9.17 -1.98
N HIS A 21 -0.81 9.64 -2.23
CA HIS A 21 -0.11 10.59 -1.38
C HIS A 21 0.71 11.60 -2.21
N GLY A 22 1.14 12.67 -1.56
CA GLY A 22 2.03 13.65 -2.16
C GLY A 22 3.50 13.34 -1.88
N PHE A 23 4.39 14.19 -2.39
CA PHE A 23 5.82 14.14 -2.10
C PHE A 23 6.39 15.55 -2.04
N GLY A 24 7.35 15.78 -1.16
CA GLY A 24 8.00 17.10 -1.03
C GLY A 24 9.27 17.03 -0.19
N SER A 25 9.86 18.20 0.09
CA SER A 25 11.11 18.31 0.85
C SER A 25 11.05 17.59 2.20
N GLY A 26 12.13 16.91 2.57
CA GLY A 26 12.25 16.19 3.84
C GLY A 26 12.57 17.13 5.00
N THR A 27 11.72 18.11 5.27
CA THR A 27 11.99 19.20 6.23
C THR A 27 10.84 19.37 7.22
N GLY A 28 11.13 19.82 8.45
CA GLY A 28 10.10 20.06 9.47
C GLY A 28 9.39 18.77 9.87
N SER A 29 8.05 18.78 9.93
CA SER A 29 7.24 17.60 10.25
C SER A 29 7.36 16.42 9.27
N TYR A 30 8.06 16.61 8.13
CA TYR A 30 8.30 15.59 7.12
C TYR A 30 9.77 15.19 7.01
N GLU A 31 10.58 15.48 8.03
CA GLU A 31 11.99 15.11 8.06
C GLU A 31 12.20 13.61 7.80
N THR A 32 13.19 13.29 6.98
CA THR A 32 13.49 11.90 6.61
C THR A 32 14.39 11.27 7.67
N SER A 33 14.23 9.97 7.92
CA SER A 33 15.13 9.24 8.83
C SER A 33 16.48 8.90 8.19
N SER A 34 16.78 9.44 7.01
CA SER A 34 17.95 9.11 6.21
C SER A 34 18.49 10.39 5.57
N GLU A 35 19.74 10.70 5.89
CA GLU A 35 20.46 11.85 5.31
C GLU A 35 20.64 11.74 3.78
N LEU A 36 20.45 10.54 3.21
CA LEU A 36 20.48 10.31 1.76
C LEU A 36 19.16 10.67 1.06
N LEU A 37 18.08 10.91 1.81
CA LEU A 37 16.76 11.22 1.26
C LEU A 37 16.47 12.71 1.43
N SER A 38 16.34 13.43 0.30
CA SER A 38 16.00 14.85 0.28
C SER A 38 14.50 15.14 0.34
N GLY A 39 13.65 14.09 0.33
CA GLY A 39 12.20 14.21 0.27
C GLY A 39 11.46 13.10 1.01
N ASN A 40 10.21 13.39 1.38
CA ASN A 40 9.33 12.48 2.10
C ASN A 40 7.90 12.57 1.57
N HIS A 41 7.11 11.53 1.81
CA HIS A 41 5.70 11.50 1.45
C HIS A 41 4.91 12.61 2.18
N ARG A 42 3.80 13.02 1.60
CA ARG A 42 2.80 13.92 2.20
C ARG A 42 1.48 13.17 2.35
N PRO A 43 0.74 13.34 3.45
CA PRO A 43 -0.47 12.56 3.71
C PRO A 43 -1.58 12.83 2.68
N ASN A 44 -1.57 14.00 2.06
CA ASN A 44 -2.60 14.38 1.08
C ASN A 44 -2.19 13.94 -0.32
N GLY A 45 -3.06 13.17 -0.95
CA GLY A 45 -2.96 12.78 -2.36
C GLY A 45 -3.46 13.86 -3.32
N VAL A 46 -3.66 13.45 -4.57
CA VAL A 46 -4.23 14.27 -5.64
C VAL A 46 -5.36 13.50 -6.30
N ILE A 47 -6.45 14.18 -6.62
CA ILE A 47 -7.48 13.70 -7.53
C ILE A 47 -7.86 14.81 -8.48
N LEU A 48 -7.82 14.51 -9.78
CA LEU A 48 -8.35 15.34 -10.87
C LEU A 48 -9.24 14.44 -11.71
N ALA A 49 -10.40 14.95 -12.12
CA ALA A 49 -11.29 14.22 -13.01
C ALA A 49 -11.79 15.13 -14.13
N HIS A 50 -12.00 14.54 -15.30
CA HIS A 50 -12.56 15.20 -16.46
C HIS A 50 -13.25 14.19 -17.36
N GLY A 51 -14.44 14.49 -17.85
CA GLY A 51 -15.17 13.61 -18.74
C GLY A 51 -16.65 13.96 -18.83
N PRO A 52 -17.42 13.20 -19.63
CA PRO A 52 -18.85 13.42 -19.82
C PRO A 52 -19.67 13.23 -18.55
N ASP A 53 -19.23 12.39 -17.61
CA ASP A 53 -19.99 12.02 -16.41
C ASP A 53 -19.43 12.66 -15.12
N ILE A 54 -18.49 13.59 -15.28
CA ILE A 54 -17.80 14.26 -14.18
C ILE A 54 -18.35 15.68 -14.00
N ALA A 55 -18.66 16.04 -12.75
CA ALA A 55 -19.11 17.39 -12.43
C ALA A 55 -18.04 18.44 -12.75
N PRO A 56 -18.39 19.55 -13.44
CA PRO A 56 -17.42 20.58 -13.76
C PRO A 56 -17.11 21.48 -12.56
N GLY A 57 -15.86 21.91 -12.45
CA GLY A 57 -15.42 22.90 -11.47
C GLY A 57 -14.80 22.30 -10.20
N PRO A 58 -14.59 23.11 -9.15
CA PRO A 58 -14.00 22.65 -7.91
C PRO A 58 -14.98 21.73 -7.17
N MET A 59 -14.45 20.64 -6.60
CA MET A 59 -15.24 19.78 -5.71
C MET A 59 -15.54 20.52 -4.39
N PRO A 60 -16.79 20.52 -3.91
CA PRO A 60 -17.14 21.11 -2.62
C PRO A 60 -16.55 20.33 -1.44
N GLU A 61 -16.34 19.03 -1.60
CA GLU A 61 -15.78 18.13 -0.57
C GLU A 61 -14.71 17.23 -1.20
N HIS A 62 -13.63 17.00 -0.47
CA HIS A 62 -12.52 16.16 -0.95
C HIS A 62 -12.79 14.69 -0.68
N PRO A 63 -12.76 13.81 -1.69
CA PRO A 63 -12.97 12.39 -1.47
C PRO A 63 -11.78 11.76 -0.75
N THR A 64 -12.06 10.74 0.03
CA THR A 64 -11.06 9.86 0.64
C THR A 64 -10.61 8.79 -0.36
N ILE A 65 -9.45 8.17 -0.10
CA ILE A 65 -8.97 7.04 -0.91
C ILE A 65 -9.98 5.88 -0.96
N MET A 66 -10.80 5.73 0.09
CA MET A 66 -11.82 4.68 0.18
C MET A 66 -12.99 4.91 -0.77
N GLU A 67 -13.19 6.13 -1.26
CA GLU A 67 -14.28 6.47 -2.18
C GLU A 67 -13.87 6.34 -3.65
N VAL A 68 -12.57 6.21 -3.94
CA VAL A 68 -12.06 6.05 -5.30
C VAL A 68 -12.64 4.80 -5.97
N PHE A 69 -12.53 3.65 -5.30
CA PHE A 69 -12.98 2.38 -5.88
C PHE A 69 -14.50 2.34 -6.11
N PRO A 70 -15.37 2.64 -5.12
CA PRO A 70 -16.82 2.65 -5.34
C PRO A 70 -17.24 3.60 -6.47
N THR A 71 -16.59 4.76 -6.58
CA THR A 71 -16.88 5.74 -7.63
C THR A 71 -16.50 5.24 -9.01
N VAL A 72 -15.31 4.66 -9.17
CA VAL A 72 -14.86 4.09 -10.44
C VAL A 72 -15.71 2.89 -10.83
N ALA A 73 -16.08 2.03 -9.88
CA ALA A 73 -16.98 0.92 -10.11
C ALA A 73 -18.34 1.40 -10.65
N ASN A 74 -18.91 2.45 -10.05
CA ASN A 74 -20.16 3.04 -10.52
C ASN A 74 -20.05 3.62 -11.94
N LEU A 75 -18.97 4.35 -12.24
CA LEU A 75 -18.68 4.87 -13.59
C LEU A 75 -18.55 3.77 -14.65
N LEU A 76 -18.21 2.54 -14.24
CA LEU A 76 -18.06 1.37 -15.11
C LEU A 76 -19.28 0.45 -15.11
N ASP A 77 -20.37 0.82 -14.43
CA ASP A 77 -21.56 -0.03 -14.21
C ASP A 77 -21.21 -1.40 -13.56
N VAL A 78 -20.20 -1.38 -12.69
CA VAL A 78 -19.78 -2.53 -11.88
C VAL A 78 -20.41 -2.41 -10.49
N PRO A 79 -21.17 -3.43 -10.01
CA PRO A 79 -21.73 -3.40 -8.66
C PRO A 79 -20.63 -3.31 -7.61
N VAL A 80 -20.89 -2.59 -6.51
CA VAL A 80 -19.98 -2.47 -5.37
C VAL A 80 -20.33 -3.53 -4.33
N ALA A 81 -19.36 -4.32 -3.87
CA ALA A 81 -19.59 -5.28 -2.80
C ALA A 81 -19.75 -4.59 -1.44
N ASP A 82 -20.69 -5.03 -0.60
CA ASP A 82 -20.95 -4.50 0.75
C ASP A 82 -19.74 -4.68 1.69
N THR A 83 -18.87 -5.65 1.39
CA THR A 83 -17.60 -5.84 2.11
C THR A 83 -16.54 -4.79 1.77
N ILE A 84 -16.75 -3.98 0.73
CA ILE A 84 -15.80 -2.93 0.35
C ILE A 84 -16.10 -1.67 1.18
N PRO A 85 -15.17 -1.23 2.05
CA PRO A 85 -15.33 0.01 2.79
C PRO A 85 -15.31 1.24 1.88
N GLY A 86 -16.06 2.27 2.26
CA GLY A 86 -16.16 3.54 1.53
C GLY A 86 -17.53 3.74 0.88
N SER A 87 -17.69 4.86 0.20
CA SER A 87 -18.91 5.25 -0.51
C SER A 87 -18.58 5.87 -1.86
N ILE A 88 -19.60 6.13 -2.68
CA ILE A 88 -19.39 6.87 -3.93
C ILE A 88 -19.17 8.35 -3.59
N ALA A 89 -18.14 8.94 -4.21
CA ALA A 89 -17.85 10.35 -4.15
C ALA A 89 -18.80 11.11 -5.09
N TYR A 90 -20.07 11.25 -4.69
CA TYR A 90 -21.07 12.00 -5.46
C TYR A 90 -20.64 13.42 -5.85
N PRO A 91 -19.87 14.19 -5.05
CA PRO A 91 -19.37 15.49 -5.47
C PRO A 91 -18.48 15.49 -6.72
N LEU A 92 -17.95 14.33 -7.12
CA LEU A 92 -17.16 14.15 -8.35
C LEU A 92 -18.04 13.96 -9.59
N LEU A 93 -19.27 13.46 -9.42
CA LEU A 93 -20.10 12.95 -10.51
C LEU A 93 -21.12 13.99 -10.97
N ASP A 94 -21.38 14.02 -12.26
CA ASP A 94 -22.46 14.83 -12.82
C ASP A 94 -23.83 14.39 -12.25
N GLU A 95 -24.71 15.35 -11.99
CA GLU A 95 -26.02 15.09 -11.40
C GLU A 95 -26.92 14.27 -12.34
N ALA A 96 -26.81 14.47 -13.66
CA ALA A 96 -27.55 13.69 -14.63
C ALA A 96 -27.05 12.24 -14.67
N PHE A 97 -25.73 12.04 -14.67
CA PHE A 97 -25.15 10.70 -14.58
C PHE A 97 -25.64 9.99 -13.32
N THR A 98 -25.54 10.62 -12.15
CA THR A 98 -25.93 10.02 -10.87
C THR A 98 -27.40 9.61 -10.82
N ARG A 99 -28.29 10.42 -11.43
CA ARG A 99 -29.72 10.11 -11.50
C ARG A 99 -30.00 8.94 -12.44
N ASP A 100 -29.32 8.89 -13.57
CA ASP A 100 -29.60 7.92 -14.65
C ASP A 100 -28.84 6.60 -14.44
N HIS A 101 -27.79 6.60 -13.61
CA HIS A 101 -26.94 5.46 -13.25
C HIS A 101 -26.83 5.29 -11.73
N PRO A 102 -27.92 4.87 -11.05
CA PRO A 102 -27.88 4.60 -9.62
C PRO A 102 -26.96 3.41 -9.32
N PRO A 103 -26.18 3.45 -8.23
CA PRO A 103 -25.24 2.39 -7.92
C PRO A 103 -25.91 1.07 -7.59
N ARG A 104 -25.26 0.01 -8.04
CA ARG A 104 -25.64 -1.38 -7.75
C ARG A 104 -24.76 -1.91 -6.63
N TYR A 105 -25.35 -2.69 -5.74
CA TYR A 105 -24.64 -3.34 -4.64
C TYR A 105 -24.82 -4.86 -4.70
N VAL A 106 -23.84 -5.58 -4.17
CA VAL A 106 -23.87 -7.04 -3.97
C VAL A 106 -23.28 -7.37 -2.61
N ASP A 107 -23.72 -8.46 -1.97
CA ASP A 107 -23.23 -8.83 -0.64
C ASP A 107 -21.70 -9.03 -0.63
N ARG A 108 -21.16 -9.67 -1.67
CA ARG A 108 -19.73 -9.95 -1.84
C ARG A 108 -19.40 -10.23 -3.29
N TYR A 109 -18.16 -9.95 -3.71
CA TYR A 109 -17.63 -10.52 -4.95
C TYR A 109 -17.29 -12.00 -4.75
N GLU A 110 -17.84 -12.85 -5.61
CA GLU A 110 -17.39 -14.23 -5.76
C GLU A 110 -16.11 -14.24 -6.57
N LEU A 111 -14.97 -14.24 -5.88
CA LEU A 111 -13.67 -14.38 -6.51
C LEU A 111 -13.37 -15.87 -6.71
N ASP A 112 -13.84 -16.43 -7.83
CA ASP A 112 -13.27 -17.66 -8.39
C ASP A 112 -11.92 -17.38 -9.05
N TRP A 113 -11.08 -16.58 -8.38
CA TRP A 113 -9.72 -16.33 -8.82
C TRP A 113 -8.91 -17.60 -8.60
N GLN A 114 -8.73 -18.36 -9.67
CA GLN A 114 -7.64 -19.32 -9.74
C GLN A 114 -6.37 -18.51 -9.99
N PRO A 115 -5.29 -18.69 -9.20
CA PRO A 115 -4.01 -18.14 -9.58
C PRO A 115 -3.74 -18.52 -11.02
N VAL A 116 -3.43 -17.53 -11.87
CA VAL A 116 -2.92 -17.84 -13.20
C VAL A 116 -1.75 -18.79 -12.97
N ALA A 117 -1.90 -20.06 -13.38
CA ALA A 117 -0.84 -21.04 -13.23
C ALA A 117 0.43 -20.38 -13.77
N LYS A 118 1.52 -20.38 -12.98
CA LYS A 118 2.80 -19.75 -13.35
C LYS A 118 3.00 -20.02 -14.84
N GLN A 119 2.95 -18.96 -15.64
CA GLN A 119 3.16 -19.08 -17.07
C GLN A 119 4.57 -19.68 -17.19
N GLN A 120 4.68 -20.88 -17.78
CA GLN A 120 5.98 -21.44 -18.09
C GLN A 120 6.60 -20.47 -19.09
N VAL A 121 7.49 -19.62 -18.58
CA VAL A 121 8.24 -18.70 -19.41
C VAL A 121 9.25 -19.56 -20.14
N ASP A 122 9.01 -19.81 -21.43
CA ASP A 122 9.99 -20.45 -22.29
C ASP A 122 11.30 -19.64 -22.27
N ALA A 123 12.43 -20.32 -22.34
CA ALA A 123 13.77 -19.74 -22.31
C ALA A 123 13.96 -18.56 -23.28
N GLY A 124 13.27 -18.56 -24.43
CA GLY A 124 13.27 -17.45 -25.39
C GLY A 124 12.63 -16.17 -24.84
N SER A 125 11.48 -16.30 -24.17
CA SER A 125 10.79 -15.16 -23.54
C SER A 125 11.57 -14.59 -22.34
N GLN A 126 12.32 -15.43 -21.61
CA GLN A 126 13.18 -14.96 -20.51
C GLN A 126 14.36 -14.13 -21.03
N GLN A 127 14.93 -14.50 -22.18
CA GLN A 127 16.06 -13.79 -22.77
C GLN A 127 15.66 -12.38 -23.23
N GLU A 128 14.49 -12.24 -23.89
CA GLU A 128 13.98 -10.94 -24.34
C GLU A 128 13.68 -9.99 -23.16
N GLU A 129 13.12 -10.52 -22.08
CA GLU A 129 12.88 -9.75 -20.85
C GLU A 129 14.19 -9.28 -20.21
N MET A 130 15.21 -10.15 -20.18
CA MET A 130 16.54 -9.80 -19.68
C MET A 130 17.23 -8.71 -20.50
N GLU A 131 17.11 -8.77 -21.82
CA GLU A 131 17.63 -7.73 -22.71
C GLU A 131 16.89 -6.39 -22.51
N SER A 132 15.57 -6.43 -22.33
CA SER A 132 14.76 -5.25 -22.01
C SER A 132 15.20 -4.62 -20.68
N LEU A 133 15.35 -5.43 -19.62
CA LEU A 133 15.77 -4.94 -18.30
C LEU A 133 17.20 -4.37 -18.31
N ARG A 134 18.10 -4.96 -19.12
CA ARG A 134 19.45 -4.40 -19.37
C ARG A 134 19.37 -3.07 -20.12
N GLY A 135 18.57 -3.00 -21.17
CA GLY A 135 18.36 -1.77 -21.95
C GLY A 135 17.77 -0.62 -21.12
N LEU A 136 16.99 -0.95 -20.10
CA LEU A 136 16.44 0.00 -19.12
C LEU A 136 17.40 0.31 -17.95
N GLY A 137 18.51 -0.41 -17.83
CA GLY A 137 19.52 -0.20 -16.78
C GLY A 137 19.14 -0.76 -15.39
N TYR A 138 18.12 -1.60 -15.30
CA TYR A 138 17.72 -2.24 -14.04
C TYR A 138 18.70 -3.33 -13.59
N ILE A 139 19.39 -3.96 -14.54
CA ILE A 139 20.39 -5.01 -14.28
C ILE A 139 21.68 -4.75 -15.09
N GLY A 140 22.82 -5.12 -14.51
CA GLY A 140 24.13 -4.97 -15.15
C GLY A 140 24.48 -6.11 -16.10
N GLU A 141 25.54 -5.92 -16.88
CA GLU A 141 26.14 -6.99 -17.67
C GLU A 141 26.62 -8.13 -16.73
N GLY A 142 26.33 -9.37 -17.11
CA GLY A 142 26.70 -10.57 -16.34
C GLY A 142 25.69 -11.01 -15.27
N VAL A 143 24.55 -10.33 -15.13
CA VAL A 143 23.42 -10.84 -14.31
C VAL A 143 22.65 -11.89 -15.12
N GLU A 144 22.61 -13.13 -14.61
CA GLU A 144 21.76 -14.21 -15.09
C GLU A 144 20.65 -14.50 -14.06
N LEU A 145 19.44 -14.80 -14.55
CA LEU A 145 18.36 -15.27 -13.70
C LEU A 145 18.66 -16.72 -13.32
N SER A 146 18.61 -17.03 -12.02
CA SER A 146 18.66 -18.42 -11.56
C SER A 146 17.38 -19.15 -11.97
N ASP A 147 17.49 -20.42 -12.37
CA ASP A 147 16.34 -21.29 -12.64
C ASP A 147 15.35 -21.26 -11.46
N SER A 148 14.18 -20.65 -11.70
CA SER A 148 13.09 -20.52 -10.72
C SER A 148 12.39 -21.84 -10.40
N GLU A 149 12.88 -22.97 -10.96
CA GLU A 149 12.42 -24.32 -10.63
C GLU A 149 12.89 -24.79 -9.25
N THR A 150 13.91 -24.16 -8.66
CA THR A 150 14.16 -24.38 -7.25
C THR A 150 13.08 -23.64 -6.49
N ASP A 151 12.28 -24.37 -5.70
CA ASP A 151 11.45 -23.86 -4.62
C ASP A 151 12.37 -23.11 -3.63
N ALA A 152 12.80 -21.92 -4.04
CA ALA A 152 13.53 -20.98 -3.23
C ALA A 152 12.52 -20.45 -2.22
N ARG A 153 12.16 -21.32 -1.27
CA ARG A 153 11.62 -20.93 0.01
C ARG A 153 12.65 -19.97 0.56
N LEU A 154 12.37 -18.68 0.40
CA LEU A 154 13.10 -17.61 1.04
C LEU A 154 13.20 -18.03 2.51
N ASP A 155 14.39 -18.46 2.92
CA ASP A 155 14.65 -18.68 4.34
C ASP A 155 14.78 -17.30 4.96
N PHE A 156 13.62 -16.76 5.35
CA PHE A 156 13.48 -15.46 5.98
C PHE A 156 14.48 -15.30 7.14
N TRP A 157 14.73 -16.37 7.89
CA TRP A 157 15.62 -16.35 9.05
C TRP A 157 17.10 -16.34 8.68
N ALA A 158 17.44 -16.80 7.48
CA ALA A 158 18.79 -16.68 6.91
C ALA A 158 19.01 -15.35 6.16
N SER A 159 18.00 -14.48 6.09
CA SER A 159 18.09 -13.19 5.41
C SER A 159 18.88 -12.15 6.21
N ASP A 160 19.21 -11.01 5.59
CA ASP A 160 19.91 -9.92 6.26
C ASP A 160 19.22 -9.52 7.59
N PRO A 161 19.96 -9.42 8.71
CA PRO A 161 19.37 -9.12 10.01
C PRO A 161 18.58 -7.80 10.07
N LYS A 162 18.92 -6.80 9.25
CA LYS A 162 18.15 -5.56 9.14
C LYS A 162 16.81 -5.83 8.47
N LEU A 163 16.77 -6.69 7.46
CA LEU A 163 15.53 -7.08 6.78
C LEU A 163 14.62 -7.85 7.73
N VAL A 164 15.15 -8.84 8.45
CA VAL A 164 14.40 -9.60 9.47
C VAL A 164 13.74 -8.66 10.47
N VAL A 165 14.53 -7.77 11.10
CA VAL A 165 14.01 -6.81 12.07
C VAL A 165 13.03 -5.82 11.44
N ARG A 166 13.28 -5.35 10.23
CA ARG A 166 12.40 -4.40 9.54
C ARG A 166 11.03 -5.02 9.25
N THR A 167 10.98 -6.28 8.84
CA THR A 167 9.73 -6.98 8.59
C THR A 167 9.00 -7.24 9.91
N LEU A 168 9.66 -7.89 10.89
CA LEU A 168 8.98 -8.28 12.13
C LEU A 168 8.53 -7.08 12.97
N HIS A 169 9.22 -5.94 12.94
CA HIS A 169 8.73 -4.77 13.69
C HIS A 169 7.41 -4.26 13.12
N ALA A 170 7.20 -4.36 11.80
CA ALA A 170 5.96 -3.92 11.18
C ALA A 170 4.79 -4.81 11.63
N ASP A 171 5.00 -6.13 11.61
CA ASP A 171 4.01 -7.11 12.08
C ASP A 171 3.67 -6.89 13.56
N VAL A 172 4.68 -6.82 14.43
CA VAL A 172 4.47 -6.64 15.88
C VAL A 172 3.78 -5.31 16.17
N THR A 173 4.18 -4.22 15.51
CA THR A 173 3.50 -2.93 15.64
C THR A 173 2.04 -3.03 15.17
N TYR A 174 1.77 -3.65 14.03
CA TYR A 174 0.42 -3.84 13.53
C TYR A 174 -0.46 -4.61 14.52
N TYR A 175 0.01 -5.74 15.05
CA TYR A 175 -0.76 -6.52 16.01
C TYR A 175 -1.06 -5.75 17.30
N LEU A 176 -0.09 -4.98 17.81
CA LEU A 176 -0.32 -4.13 18.98
C LEU A 176 -1.32 -3.00 18.70
N LEU A 177 -1.34 -2.44 17.49
CA LEU A 177 -2.36 -1.46 17.09
C LEU A 177 -3.76 -2.08 16.99
N GLN A 178 -3.86 -3.38 16.70
CA GLN A 178 -5.11 -4.15 16.68
C GLN A 178 -5.46 -4.75 18.06
N ASP A 179 -4.69 -4.45 19.11
CA ASP A 179 -4.81 -5.04 20.45
C ASP A 179 -4.68 -6.59 20.46
N ASP A 180 -4.09 -7.19 19.42
CA ASP A 180 -3.76 -8.62 19.35
C ASP A 180 -2.39 -8.89 19.96
N VAL A 181 -2.30 -8.75 21.28
CA VAL A 181 -1.08 -8.99 22.06
C VAL A 181 -0.57 -10.42 21.87
N ALA A 182 -1.47 -11.39 21.68
CA ALA A 182 -1.10 -12.78 21.50
C ALA A 182 -0.35 -13.01 20.17
N ALA A 183 -0.76 -12.35 19.08
CA ALA A 183 -0.03 -12.39 17.81
C ALA A 183 1.33 -11.70 17.90
N ALA A 184 1.38 -10.53 18.54
CA ALA A 184 2.65 -9.82 18.80
C ALA A 184 3.63 -10.70 19.58
N ASP A 185 3.16 -11.40 20.61
CA ASP A 185 3.96 -12.34 21.41
C ASP A 185 4.46 -13.52 20.58
N ARG A 186 3.62 -14.13 19.72
CA ARG A 186 4.03 -15.25 18.87
C ARG A 186 5.21 -14.87 17.97
N VAL A 187 5.10 -13.73 17.28
CA VAL A 187 6.16 -13.25 16.37
C VAL A 187 7.44 -12.93 17.13
N THR A 188 7.32 -12.26 18.27
CA THR A 188 8.48 -11.85 19.08
C THR A 188 9.20 -13.05 19.70
N ASN A 189 8.44 -14.04 20.19
CA ASN A 189 9.01 -15.27 20.71
C ASN A 189 9.68 -16.13 19.63
N GLU A 190 9.16 -16.10 18.39
CA GLU A 190 9.81 -16.75 17.25
C GLU A 190 11.19 -16.12 16.98
N LEU A 191 11.28 -14.78 16.96
CA LEU A 191 12.56 -14.08 16.86
C LEU A 191 13.49 -14.42 18.02
N LYS A 192 12.99 -14.39 19.27
CA LYS A 192 13.79 -14.71 20.47
C LYS A 192 14.38 -16.13 20.40
N ARG A 193 13.67 -17.09 19.78
CA ARG A 193 14.15 -18.46 19.63
C ARG A 193 15.22 -18.61 18.55
N ARG A 194 15.10 -17.89 17.44
CA ARG A 194 15.97 -18.07 16.27
C ARG A 194 17.15 -17.11 16.23
N ASN A 195 16.93 -15.86 16.60
CA ASN A 195 17.90 -14.76 16.55
C ASN A 195 17.75 -13.87 17.80
N PRO A 196 18.04 -14.38 19.00
CA PRO A 196 17.90 -13.65 20.26
C PRO A 196 18.68 -12.32 20.29
N GLU A 197 19.79 -12.24 19.58
CA GLU A 197 20.62 -11.04 19.45
C GLU A 197 19.89 -9.86 18.78
N LEU A 198 18.84 -10.12 18.01
CA LEU A 198 18.05 -9.11 17.32
C LEU A 198 16.87 -8.58 18.15
N LEU A 199 16.56 -9.21 19.29
CA LEU A 199 15.39 -8.90 20.09
C LEU A 199 15.36 -7.44 20.57
N SER A 200 16.47 -6.95 21.12
CA SER A 200 16.55 -5.57 21.61
C SER A 200 16.27 -4.56 20.49
N ARG A 201 16.81 -4.82 19.30
CA ARG A 201 16.62 -3.97 18.12
C ARG A 201 15.16 -4.00 17.63
N LEU A 202 14.51 -5.17 17.65
CA LEU A 202 13.08 -5.29 17.35
C LEU A 202 12.26 -4.43 18.32
N LEU A 203 12.43 -4.65 19.64
CA LEU A 203 11.65 -3.97 20.67
C LEU A 203 11.82 -2.45 20.62
N SER A 204 13.05 -1.95 20.41
CA SER A 204 13.31 -0.52 20.24
C SER A 204 12.60 0.07 19.01
N ARG A 205 12.54 -0.66 17.89
CA ARG A 205 11.84 -0.19 16.69
C ARG A 205 10.32 -0.20 16.84
N VAL A 206 9.76 -1.24 17.47
CA VAL A 206 8.32 -1.32 17.76
C VAL A 206 7.90 -0.13 18.62
N ALA A 207 8.63 0.12 19.71
CA ALA A 207 8.38 1.26 20.59
C ALA A 207 8.45 2.59 19.82
N ALA A 208 9.55 2.84 19.10
CA ALA A 208 9.72 4.07 18.33
C ALA A 208 8.63 4.28 17.28
N LYS A 209 8.17 3.20 16.62
CA LYS A 209 7.14 3.29 15.58
C LYS A 209 5.76 3.58 16.15
N ILE A 210 5.38 2.93 17.26
CA ILE A 210 4.11 3.22 17.94
C ILE A 210 4.12 4.65 18.49
N GLU A 211 5.22 5.09 19.11
CA GLU A 211 5.35 6.47 19.58
C GLU A 211 5.28 7.50 18.44
N SER A 212 5.75 7.17 17.24
CA SER A 212 5.52 8.00 16.06
C SER A 212 4.02 8.09 15.76
N PHE A 213 3.32 6.95 15.69
CA PHE A 213 1.88 6.95 15.40
C PHE A 213 1.07 7.73 16.45
N ARG A 214 1.39 7.60 17.74
CA ARG A 214 0.74 8.36 18.80
C ARG A 214 0.88 9.87 18.63
N ARG A 215 2.01 10.35 18.09
CA ARG A 215 2.25 11.77 17.80
C ARG A 215 1.62 12.23 16.49
N ASP A 216 1.65 11.39 15.47
CA ASP A 216 1.35 11.79 14.09
C ASP A 216 -0.14 11.64 13.74
N VAL A 217 -0.89 10.82 14.49
CA VAL A 217 -2.32 10.54 14.25
C VAL A 217 -3.20 11.32 15.23
N PRO A 218 -4.28 11.99 14.78
CA PRO A 218 -5.27 12.60 15.66
C PRO A 218 -5.84 11.59 16.69
N ASP A 219 -5.98 12.00 17.95
CA ASP A 219 -6.40 11.14 19.06
C ASP A 219 -5.54 9.87 19.26
N GLY A 220 -4.29 9.92 18.80
CA GLY A 220 -3.36 8.80 18.80
C GLY A 220 -2.89 8.34 20.18
N GLU A 221 -3.12 9.11 21.24
CA GLU A 221 -2.60 8.85 22.60
C GLU A 221 -2.94 7.43 23.13
N ASN A 222 -4.08 6.89 22.71
CA ASN A 222 -4.57 5.58 23.17
C ASN A 222 -4.17 4.41 22.25
N LEU A 223 -3.39 4.65 21.20
CA LEU A 223 -2.95 3.57 20.30
C LEU A 223 -2.03 2.59 21.01
N ALA A 224 -2.26 1.29 20.78
CA ALA A 224 -1.48 0.18 21.34
C ALA A 224 -1.29 0.29 22.88
N PRO A 225 -2.37 0.26 23.67
CA PRO A 225 -2.30 0.46 25.12
C PRO A 225 -1.43 -0.58 25.83
N ALA A 226 -1.33 -1.79 25.27
CA ALA A 226 -0.52 -2.88 25.81
C ALA A 226 1.00 -2.74 25.57
N LEU A 227 1.47 -1.65 24.94
CA LEU A 227 2.88 -1.50 24.55
C LEU A 227 3.84 -1.67 25.74
N GLU A 228 3.60 -0.96 26.84
CA GLU A 228 4.53 -0.97 27.98
C GLU A 228 4.63 -2.36 28.63
N ASP A 229 3.49 -3.02 28.85
CA ASP A 229 3.42 -4.37 29.40
C ASP A 229 4.09 -5.39 28.46
N PHE A 230 3.89 -5.24 27.15
CA PHE A 230 4.54 -6.05 26.13
C PHE A 230 6.07 -5.87 26.17
N LEU A 231 6.57 -4.63 26.19
CA LEU A 231 8.01 -4.35 26.24
C LEU A 231 8.64 -4.89 27.54
N ALA A 232 7.98 -4.72 28.68
CA ALA A 232 8.46 -5.23 29.96
C ALA A 232 8.60 -6.75 29.94
N ARG A 233 7.59 -7.45 29.40
CA ARG A 233 7.56 -8.92 29.31
C ARG A 233 8.69 -9.50 28.46
N HIS A 234 9.05 -8.84 27.36
CA HIS A 234 10.07 -9.33 26.42
C HIS A 234 11.50 -8.87 26.74
N ARG A 235 11.67 -7.84 27.59
CA ARG A 235 12.98 -7.40 28.10
C ARG A 235 13.50 -8.26 29.26
N ALA A 236 12.62 -8.98 29.95
CA ALA A 236 12.95 -9.99 30.97
C ALA A 236 13.45 -11.31 30.36
#